data_AF-A0A9D2RE32-F1
#
_entry.id   AF-A0A9D2RE32-F1
#
_cell.length_a   1.000
_cell.length_b   1.000
_cell.length_c   1.000
_cell.angle_alpha   90.00
_cell.angle_beta   90.00
_cell.angle_gamma   90.00
#
_symmetry.space_group_name_H-M   'P 1'
#
loop_
_entity.id
_entity.type
_entity.pdbx_description
1 polymer ?
#
loop_
_entity_poly.entity_id
_entity_poly.type
_entity_poly.pdbx_seq_one_letter_code
_entity_poly.pdbx_strand_id
1 'polypeptide(L)'
;MNGDFILLLIYILEAAILGASAFIVRSKHSEFPDFKVGYHVKEAEADKESWEYANDIAGKICALFAMVFLTAGLFCYIMGLSFIYTFELLLLLTAAAVGCTLCVPVYLLKGTDRQRARANRTLRRVRTTVLVMTVLWLIWLYAYYHTPSADNLPGLQSLQMDDLRELKGYKRGQLISVWDDPVKKVSPEQDLTAGELDGTIEETDADGDFEDWYATVLPEGTKIYETDDAQIMLAECEGEFVPYLKYVEG
;
A
#
# COMPACT_ATOMS: atom_id res chain seq x y z
N MET A 1 -14.27 -0.85 16.47
CA MET A 1 -13.77 0.07 15.42
C MET A 1 -12.26 0.15 15.57
N ASN A 2 -11.49 -0.23 14.55
CA ASN A 2 -10.03 -0.33 14.63
C ASN A 2 -9.41 1.07 14.84
N GLY A 3 -8.42 1.20 15.72
CA GLY A 3 -7.81 2.49 16.08
C GLY A 3 -7.31 3.28 14.85
N ASP A 4 -6.76 2.59 13.87
CA ASP A 4 -6.25 3.18 12.62
C ASP A 4 -7.38 3.79 11.77
N PHE A 5 -8.55 3.14 11.76
CA PHE A 5 -9.73 3.67 11.10
C PHE A 5 -10.28 4.91 11.83
N ILE A 6 -10.23 4.93 13.17
CA ILE A 6 -10.61 6.12 13.94
C ILE A 6 -9.69 7.29 13.60
N LEU A 7 -8.37 7.07 13.55
CA LEU A 7 -7.41 8.12 13.19
C LEU A 7 -7.65 8.62 11.76
N LEU A 8 -7.92 7.75 10.79
CA LEU A 8 -8.28 8.17 9.42
C LEU A 8 -9.49 9.11 9.43
N LEU A 9 -10.55 8.78 10.18
CA LEU A 9 -11.73 9.64 10.29
C LEU A 9 -11.41 11.01 10.89
N ILE A 10 -10.49 11.06 11.87
CA ILE A 10 -10.03 12.33 12.46
C ILE A 10 -9.27 13.16 11.42
N TYR A 11 -8.37 12.54 10.63
CA TYR A 11 -7.69 13.23 9.53
C TYR A 11 -8.67 13.80 8.50
N ILE A 12 -9.70 13.03 8.13
CA ILE A 12 -10.74 13.48 7.19
C ILE A 12 -11.55 14.64 7.80
N LEU A 13 -11.89 14.55 9.08
CA LEU A 13 -12.62 15.61 9.79
C LEU A 13 -11.81 16.92 9.84
N GLU A 14 -10.52 16.85 10.20
CA GLU A 14 -9.61 18.01 10.21
C GLU A 14 -9.51 18.64 8.81
N ALA A 15 -9.36 17.81 7.78
CA ALA A 15 -9.35 18.29 6.41
C ALA A 15 -10.67 18.95 6.00
N ALA A 16 -11.82 18.41 6.41
CA ALA A 16 -13.11 18.99 6.14
C ALA A 16 -13.29 20.35 6.83
N ILE A 17 -12.87 20.47 8.10
CA ILE A 17 -12.88 21.73 8.85
C ILE A 17 -12.01 22.77 8.15
N LEU A 18 -10.76 22.43 7.84
CA LEU A 18 -9.83 23.34 7.15
C LEU A 18 -10.31 23.69 5.73
N GLY A 19 -10.92 22.75 5.01
CA GLY A 19 -11.51 22.97 3.71
C GLY A 19 -12.69 23.95 3.77
N ALA A 20 -13.58 23.79 4.75
CA ALA A 20 -14.68 24.70 5.01
C ALA A 20 -14.17 26.10 5.41
N SER A 21 -13.19 26.17 6.32
CA SER A 21 -12.54 27.44 6.69
C SER A 21 -11.88 28.12 5.49
N ALA A 22 -11.20 27.36 4.61
CA ALA A 22 -10.61 27.89 3.38
C ALA A 22 -11.67 28.49 2.46
N PHE A 23 -12.80 27.81 2.27
CA PHE A 23 -13.90 28.30 1.46
C PHE A 23 -14.53 29.57 2.06
N ILE A 24 -14.80 29.55 3.37
CA ILE A 24 -15.41 30.67 4.09
C ILE A 24 -14.50 31.90 4.02
N VAL A 25 -13.27 31.77 4.49
CA VAL A 25 -12.34 32.90 4.63
C VAL A 25 -11.89 33.46 3.28
N ARG A 26 -11.87 32.66 2.21
CA ARG A 26 -11.39 33.12 0.89
C ARG A 26 -12.49 33.60 -0.05
N SER A 27 -13.69 33.02 0.06
CA SER A 27 -14.75 33.18 -0.95
C SER A 27 -16.06 33.70 -0.38
N LYS A 28 -16.24 33.65 0.95
CA LYS A 28 -17.45 34.09 1.65
C LYS A 28 -17.14 35.06 2.79
N HIS A 29 -15.92 35.59 2.85
CA HIS A 29 -15.60 36.65 3.80
C HIS A 29 -16.44 37.90 3.47
N SER A 30 -16.75 38.65 4.51
CA SER A 30 -17.51 39.89 4.37
C SER A 30 -16.73 40.92 3.55
N GLU A 31 -17.44 41.75 2.78
CA GLU A 31 -16.82 42.87 2.08
C GLU A 31 -16.44 43.99 3.07
N PHE A 32 -15.25 44.57 2.90
CA PHE A 32 -14.82 45.71 3.71
C PHE A 32 -15.81 46.89 3.59
N PRO A 33 -16.21 47.55 4.69
CA PRO A 33 -15.70 47.43 6.07
C PRO A 33 -16.52 46.53 6.99
N ASP A 34 -17.41 45.67 6.46
CA ASP A 34 -18.06 44.65 7.29
C ASP A 34 -17.04 43.55 7.61
N PHE A 35 -16.75 43.36 8.90
CA PHE A 35 -15.77 42.36 9.34
C PHE A 35 -16.41 41.07 9.83
N LYS A 36 -17.75 40.89 9.84
CA LYS A 36 -18.41 39.75 10.52
C LYS A 36 -17.84 38.35 10.24
N VAL A 37 -17.35 38.12 9.02
CA VAL A 37 -16.81 36.82 8.60
C VAL A 37 -15.47 37.04 7.91
N GLY A 38 -14.40 36.50 8.48
CA GLY A 38 -13.07 36.55 7.87
C GLY A 38 -11.94 36.31 8.87
N TYR A 39 -10.74 36.67 8.45
CA TYR A 39 -9.53 36.62 9.26
C TYR A 39 -9.41 37.89 10.12
N HIS A 40 -9.69 37.74 11.41
CA HIS A 40 -9.78 38.85 12.37
C HIS A 40 -8.46 39.16 13.05
N VAL A 41 -7.75 40.14 12.51
CA VAL A 41 -6.58 40.74 13.17
C VAL A 41 -6.56 42.23 12.88
N LYS A 42 -6.14 43.05 13.86
CA LYS A 42 -6.12 44.52 13.75
C LYS A 42 -5.40 45.01 12.50
N GLU A 43 -4.28 44.37 12.16
CA GLU A 43 -3.50 44.67 10.96
C GLU A 43 -4.26 44.37 9.65
N ALA A 44 -5.17 43.40 9.65
CA ALA A 44 -6.00 43.06 8.49
C ALA A 44 -7.19 44.02 8.35
N GLU A 45 -7.76 44.48 9.46
CA GLU A 45 -8.93 45.38 9.49
C GLU A 45 -8.57 46.86 9.21
N ALA A 46 -7.29 47.17 8.98
CA ALA A 46 -6.80 48.54 8.79
C ALA A 46 -7.33 49.20 7.50
N ASP A 47 -7.40 48.44 6.42
CA ASP A 47 -7.83 48.92 5.10
C ASP A 47 -8.33 47.75 4.23
N LYS A 48 -9.01 48.09 3.13
CA LYS A 48 -9.59 47.11 2.21
C LYS A 48 -8.54 46.16 1.60
N GLU A 49 -7.36 46.66 1.24
CA GLU A 49 -6.32 45.83 0.61
C GLU A 49 -5.77 44.82 1.62
N SER A 50 -5.49 45.26 2.85
CA SER A 50 -5.05 44.40 3.95
C SER A 50 -6.09 43.34 4.31
N TRP A 51 -7.38 43.70 4.32
CA TRP A 51 -8.48 42.78 4.60
C TRP A 51 -8.57 41.67 3.55
N GLU A 52 -8.62 42.04 2.26
CA GLU A 52 -8.69 41.08 1.15
C GLU A 52 -7.46 40.18 1.10
N TYR A 53 -6.27 40.76 1.30
CA TYR A 53 -5.01 40.02 1.26
C TYR A 53 -4.91 38.99 2.39
N ALA A 54 -5.25 39.38 3.63
CA ALA A 54 -5.16 38.49 4.79
C ALA A 54 -6.11 37.29 4.64
N ASN A 55 -7.35 37.55 4.22
CA ASN A 55 -8.36 36.53 3.95
C ASN A 55 -7.92 35.57 2.84
N ASP A 56 -7.41 36.08 1.72
CA ASP A 56 -6.92 35.23 0.62
C ASP A 56 -5.71 34.36 1.03
N ILE A 57 -4.75 34.91 1.77
CA ILE A 57 -3.59 34.14 2.26
C ILE A 57 -4.01 33.09 3.29
N ALA A 58 -4.79 33.46 4.30
CA ALA A 58 -5.28 32.53 5.31
C ALA A 58 -6.06 31.39 4.67
N GLY A 59 -6.97 31.70 3.74
CA GLY A 59 -7.74 30.70 3.01
C GLY A 59 -6.88 29.77 2.14
N LYS A 60 -5.83 30.28 1.47
CA LYS A 60 -4.89 29.43 0.72
C LYS A 60 -4.09 28.50 1.63
N ILE A 61 -3.70 28.95 2.83
CA ILE A 61 -2.99 28.13 3.81
C ILE A 61 -3.92 27.03 4.34
N CYS A 62 -5.16 27.36 4.72
CA CYS A 62 -6.16 26.37 5.12
C CYS A 62 -6.39 25.32 4.03
N ALA A 63 -6.53 25.74 2.77
CA ALA A 63 -6.71 24.81 1.64
C ALA A 63 -5.49 23.89 1.44
N LEU A 64 -4.27 24.41 1.64
CA LEU A 64 -3.06 23.60 1.56
C LEU A 64 -3.04 22.54 2.66
N PHE A 65 -3.29 22.92 3.91
CA PHE A 65 -3.30 21.96 5.02
C PHE A 65 -4.44 20.94 4.89
N ALA A 66 -5.63 21.34 4.45
CA ALA A 66 -6.72 20.40 4.17
C ALA A 66 -6.28 19.27 3.22
N MET A 67 -5.57 19.63 2.15
CA MET A 67 -4.99 18.65 1.22
C MET A 67 -3.95 17.76 1.92
N VAL A 68 -3.03 18.36 2.68
CA VAL A 68 -2.00 17.60 3.42
C VAL A 68 -2.64 16.60 4.38
N PHE A 69 -3.64 16.99 5.17
CA PHE A 69 -4.35 16.09 6.08
C PHE A 69 -5.03 14.93 5.35
N LEU A 70 -5.76 15.18 4.25
CA LEU A 70 -6.35 14.08 3.46
C LEU A 70 -5.29 13.10 2.99
N THR A 71 -4.20 13.62 2.43
CA THR A 71 -3.15 12.78 1.84
C THR A 71 -2.34 12.03 2.88
N ALA A 72 -2.00 12.67 4.00
CA ALA A 72 -1.29 12.04 5.11
C ALA A 72 -2.15 10.98 5.80
N GLY A 73 -3.44 11.26 6.05
CA GLY A 73 -4.36 10.31 6.66
C GLY A 73 -4.55 9.06 5.79
N LEU A 74 -4.77 9.25 4.48
CA LEU A 74 -4.89 8.13 3.54
C LEU A 74 -3.59 7.33 3.44
N PHE A 75 -2.45 8.02 3.38
CA PHE A 75 -1.13 7.37 3.36
C PHE A 75 -0.90 6.52 4.62
N CYS A 76 -1.16 7.06 5.80
CA CYS A 76 -0.95 6.35 7.06
C CYS A 76 -1.84 5.10 7.16
N TYR A 77 -3.10 5.23 6.75
CA TYR A 77 -4.06 4.13 6.76
C TYR A 77 -3.67 3.01 5.79
N ILE A 78 -3.31 3.34 4.54
CA ILE A 78 -2.98 2.36 3.51
C ILE A 78 -1.65 1.66 3.81
N MET A 79 -0.66 2.39 4.32
CA MET A 79 0.65 1.82 4.66
C MET A 79 0.64 1.01 5.95
N GLY A 80 -0.48 0.98 6.69
CA GLY A 80 -0.58 0.29 7.97
C GLY A 80 0.41 0.82 9.01
N LEU A 81 0.65 2.14 9.01
CA LEU A 81 1.55 2.78 9.97
C LEU A 81 1.02 2.58 11.40
N SER A 82 1.92 2.42 12.36
CA SER A 82 1.51 2.22 13.75
C SER A 82 0.64 3.39 14.24
N PHE A 83 -0.29 3.08 15.13
CA PHE A 83 -1.17 4.08 15.75
C PHE A 83 -0.38 5.26 16.33
N ILE A 84 0.74 4.99 17.01
CA ILE A 84 1.55 6.01 17.68
C ILE A 84 2.13 7.00 16.66
N TYR A 85 2.76 6.52 15.58
CA TYR A 85 3.34 7.40 14.56
C TYR A 85 2.27 8.21 13.83
N THR A 86 1.13 7.59 13.55
CA THR A 86 0.00 8.26 12.89
C THR A 86 -0.57 9.36 13.79
N PHE A 87 -0.70 9.09 15.09
CA PHE A 87 -1.17 10.07 16.07
C PHE A 87 -0.16 11.22 16.28
N GLU A 88 1.13 10.93 16.38
CA GLU A 88 2.18 11.96 16.49
C GLU A 88 2.19 12.88 15.27
N LEU A 89 2.10 12.32 14.06
CA LEU A 89 2.02 13.09 12.82
C LEU A 89 0.79 14.00 12.80
N LEU A 90 -0.36 13.51 13.28
CA LEU A 90 -1.59 14.29 13.38
C LEU A 90 -1.35 15.54 14.24
N LEU A 91 -0.79 15.37 15.44
CA LEU A 91 -0.52 16.47 16.37
C LEU A 91 0.43 17.51 15.76
N LEU A 92 1.50 17.06 15.12
CA LEU A 92 2.46 17.95 14.47
C LEU A 92 1.84 18.75 13.32
N LEU A 93 1.03 18.09 12.48
CA LEU A 93 0.34 18.74 11.38
C LEU A 93 -0.71 19.74 11.90
N THR A 94 -1.44 19.41 12.97
CA THR A 94 -2.43 20.32 13.57
C THR A 94 -1.75 21.56 14.15
N ALA A 95 -0.66 21.38 14.91
CA ALA A 95 0.12 22.50 15.44
C ALA A 95 0.68 23.39 14.31
N ALA A 96 1.20 22.79 13.24
CA ALA A 96 1.70 23.52 12.09
C ALA A 96 0.58 24.27 11.35
N ALA A 97 -0.60 23.65 11.16
CA ALA A 97 -1.73 24.24 10.48
C ALA A 97 -2.27 25.47 11.23
N VAL A 98 -2.48 25.35 12.55
CA VAL A 98 -2.92 26.44 13.40
C VAL A 98 -1.88 27.56 13.41
N GLY A 99 -0.61 27.22 13.64
CA GLY A 99 0.48 28.20 13.68
C GLY A 99 0.65 28.95 12.37
N CYS A 100 0.60 28.26 11.23
CA CYS A 100 0.72 28.90 9.92
C CYS A 100 -0.47 29.79 9.60
N THR A 101 -1.69 29.31 9.85
CA THR A 101 -2.93 30.06 9.55
C THR A 101 -3.03 31.34 10.37
N LEU A 102 -2.58 31.31 11.64
CA LEU A 102 -2.61 32.46 12.51
C LEU A 102 -1.42 33.41 12.30
N CYS A 103 -0.20 32.92 12.10
CA CYS A 103 0.98 33.78 12.12
C CYS A 103 1.40 34.29 10.75
N VAL A 104 1.23 33.49 9.69
CA VAL A 104 1.75 33.83 8.35
C VAL A 104 1.03 35.04 7.74
N PRO A 105 -0.32 35.15 7.77
CA PRO A 105 -1.00 36.34 7.25
C PRO A 105 -0.51 37.62 7.93
N VAL A 106 -0.42 37.64 9.26
CA VAL A 106 0.05 38.80 10.05
C VAL A 106 1.50 39.14 9.75
N TYR A 107 2.38 38.14 9.68
CA TYR A 107 3.77 38.36 9.33
C TYR A 107 3.92 38.99 7.94
N LEU A 108 3.10 38.57 6.96
CA LEU A 108 3.14 39.11 5.60
C LEU A 108 2.47 40.48 5.47
N LEU A 109 1.46 40.79 6.30
CA LEU A 109 0.85 42.12 6.37
C LEU A 109 1.88 43.16 6.84
N LYS A 110 2.66 42.83 7.88
CA LYS A 110 3.76 43.69 8.38
C LYS A 110 4.97 43.75 7.45
N GLY A 111 5.02 42.85 6.46
CA GLY A 111 6.11 42.74 5.52
C GLY A 111 5.98 43.68 4.31
N THR A 112 7.06 43.75 3.54
CA THR A 112 7.13 44.49 2.27
C THR A 112 6.35 43.78 1.16
N ASP A 113 5.95 44.51 0.11
CA ASP A 113 5.29 43.93 -1.07
C ASP A 113 6.11 42.81 -1.73
N ARG A 114 7.45 42.92 -1.66
CA ARG A 114 8.36 41.86 -2.12
C ARG A 114 8.16 40.57 -1.33
N GLN A 115 7.96 40.65 -0.02
CA GLN A 115 7.70 39.48 0.84
C GLN A 115 6.32 38.88 0.52
N ARG A 116 5.28 39.72 0.34
CA ARG A 116 3.93 39.30 -0.07
C ARG A 116 3.93 38.55 -1.41
N ALA A 117 4.60 39.12 -2.42
CA ALA A 117 4.74 38.50 -3.73
C ALA A 117 5.58 37.21 -3.72
N ARG A 118 6.60 37.13 -2.87
CA ARG A 118 7.38 35.89 -2.67
C ARG A 118 6.53 34.81 -2.03
N ALA A 119 5.82 35.13 -0.95
CA ALA A 119 4.96 34.19 -0.25
C ALA A 119 3.88 33.60 -1.15
N ASN A 120 3.19 34.43 -1.94
CA ASN A 120 2.20 33.96 -2.90
C ASN A 120 2.79 32.99 -3.95
N ARG A 121 3.99 33.29 -4.47
CA ARG A 121 4.69 32.38 -5.40
C ARG A 121 5.09 31.08 -4.71
N THR A 122 5.63 31.15 -3.49
CA THR A 122 6.00 29.96 -2.71
C THR A 122 4.77 29.10 -2.42
N LEU A 123 3.67 29.68 -1.96
CA LEU A 123 2.45 28.95 -1.62
C LEU A 123 1.83 28.27 -2.85
N ARG A 124 1.82 28.95 -4.00
CA ARG A 124 1.40 28.34 -5.27
C ARG A 124 2.29 27.15 -5.65
N ARG A 125 3.62 27.30 -5.55
CA ARG A 125 4.57 26.23 -5.85
C ARG A 125 4.40 25.03 -4.93
N VAL A 126 4.39 25.27 -3.61
CA VAL A 126 4.20 24.22 -2.60
C VAL A 126 2.90 23.47 -2.83
N ARG A 127 1.79 24.18 -3.05
CA ARG A 127 0.50 23.54 -3.36
C ARG A 127 0.56 22.68 -4.61
N THR A 128 1.16 23.18 -5.69
CA THR A 128 1.32 22.40 -6.92
C THR A 128 2.22 21.18 -6.70
N THR A 129 3.33 21.32 -5.96
CA THR A 129 4.22 20.21 -5.63
C THR A 129 3.52 19.13 -4.81
N VAL A 130 2.79 19.51 -3.75
CA VAL A 130 2.02 18.55 -2.94
C VAL A 130 1.00 17.81 -3.81
N LEU A 131 0.23 18.54 -4.63
CA LEU A 131 -0.76 17.91 -5.51
C LEU A 131 -0.11 16.91 -6.48
N VAL A 132 0.99 17.31 -7.12
CA VAL A 132 1.72 16.42 -8.06
C VAL A 132 2.24 15.18 -7.34
N MET A 133 2.86 15.34 -6.17
CA MET A 133 3.37 14.21 -5.39
C MET A 133 2.25 13.26 -4.97
N THR A 134 1.11 13.79 -4.55
CA THR A 134 -0.08 12.99 -4.23
C THR A 134 -0.58 12.20 -5.43
N VAL A 135 -0.70 12.84 -6.60
CA VAL A 135 -1.16 12.16 -7.81
C VAL A 135 -0.17 11.08 -8.24
N LEU A 136 1.14 11.36 -8.22
CA LEU A 136 2.17 10.37 -8.53
C LEU A 136 2.14 9.20 -7.56
N TRP A 137 1.96 9.46 -6.27
CA TRP A 137 1.81 8.42 -5.26
C TRP A 137 0.56 7.57 -5.50
N LEU A 138 -0.59 8.17 -5.81
CA LEU A 138 -1.81 7.41 -6.14
C LEU A 138 -1.65 6.57 -7.41
N ILE A 139 -0.97 7.08 -8.44
CA ILE A 139 -0.64 6.32 -9.65
C ILE A 139 0.27 5.13 -9.31
N TRP A 140 1.32 5.37 -8.51
CA TRP A 140 2.21 4.31 -8.05
C TRP A 140 1.45 3.27 -7.24
N LEU A 141 0.56 3.69 -6.34
CA LEU A 141 -0.26 2.81 -5.53
C LEU A 141 -1.20 1.97 -6.39
N TYR A 142 -1.85 2.59 -7.38
CA TYR A 142 -2.70 1.90 -8.34
C TYR A 142 -1.90 0.85 -9.13
N ALA A 143 -0.73 1.22 -9.66
CA ALA A 143 0.16 0.28 -10.34
C ALA A 143 0.63 -0.84 -9.41
N TYR A 144 0.94 -0.53 -8.15
CA TYR A 144 1.34 -1.51 -7.14
C TYR A 144 0.24 -2.53 -6.87
N TYR A 145 -1.03 -2.13 -6.80
CA TYR A 145 -2.12 -3.10 -6.59
C TYR A 145 -2.56 -3.85 -7.85
N HIS A 146 -2.34 -3.29 -9.04
CA HIS A 146 -2.83 -3.87 -10.30
C HIS A 146 -1.75 -4.57 -11.16
N THR A 147 -0.47 -4.46 -10.83
CA THR A 147 0.58 -5.20 -11.52
C THR A 147 0.87 -6.48 -10.75
N PRO A 148 0.71 -7.69 -11.30
CA PRO A 148 1.04 -8.92 -10.57
C PRO A 148 2.54 -8.92 -10.22
N SER A 149 2.88 -8.84 -8.94
CA SER A 149 4.24 -8.97 -8.43
C SER A 149 4.24 -9.85 -7.19
N ALA A 150 5.29 -10.65 -6.98
CA ALA A 150 5.35 -11.60 -5.86
C ALA A 150 4.98 -11.02 -4.47
N ASP A 151 5.14 -9.71 -4.32
CA ASP A 151 4.99 -8.98 -3.06
C ASP A 151 3.59 -8.36 -2.87
N ASN A 152 2.71 -8.39 -3.88
CA ASN A 152 1.32 -7.85 -3.82
C ASN A 152 0.23 -8.88 -4.12
N LEU A 153 0.62 -10.15 -4.27
CA LEU A 153 -0.30 -11.24 -4.52
C LEU A 153 -1.14 -11.53 -3.27
N PRO A 154 -2.44 -11.85 -3.44
CA PRO A 154 -3.27 -12.30 -2.32
C PRO A 154 -2.66 -13.55 -1.69
N GLY A 155 -2.77 -13.64 -0.36
CA GLY A 155 -2.35 -14.85 0.36
C GLY A 155 -3.07 -16.06 -0.22
N LEU A 156 -2.35 -17.14 -0.49
CA LEU A 156 -2.89 -18.28 -1.24
C LEU A 156 -4.15 -18.90 -0.63
N GLN A 157 -4.37 -18.70 0.67
CA GLN A 157 -5.58 -19.11 1.40
C GLN A 157 -6.87 -18.41 0.92
N SER A 158 -6.78 -17.29 0.20
CA SER A 158 -7.94 -16.56 -0.32
C SER A 158 -8.23 -16.84 -1.80
N LEU A 159 -7.44 -17.69 -2.46
CA LEU A 159 -7.65 -18.04 -3.87
C LEU A 159 -8.70 -19.15 -4.00
N GLN A 160 -9.59 -19.03 -5.00
CA GLN A 160 -10.52 -20.10 -5.34
C GLN A 160 -9.85 -21.12 -6.28
N MET A 161 -10.37 -22.34 -6.35
CA MET A 161 -9.78 -23.44 -7.15
C MET A 161 -9.60 -23.08 -8.63
N ASP A 162 -10.46 -22.21 -9.17
CA ASP A 162 -10.37 -21.75 -10.56
C ASP A 162 -9.21 -20.77 -10.79
N ASP A 163 -8.82 -19.98 -9.77
CA ASP A 163 -7.72 -19.01 -9.83
C ASP A 163 -6.33 -19.68 -9.76
N LEU A 164 -6.28 -20.93 -9.28
CA LEU A 164 -5.04 -21.72 -9.18
C LEU A 164 -4.46 -22.08 -10.55
N ARG A 165 -5.29 -22.09 -11.60
CA ARG A 165 -4.86 -22.43 -12.97
C ARG A 165 -4.10 -21.30 -13.67
N GLU A 166 -4.12 -20.08 -13.14
CA GLU A 166 -3.49 -18.88 -13.72
C GLU A 166 -2.45 -18.22 -12.79
N LEU A 167 -1.83 -18.98 -11.87
CA LEU A 167 -0.80 -18.47 -10.95
C LEU A 167 0.45 -17.95 -11.70
N LYS A 168 0.51 -16.63 -11.95
CA LYS A 168 1.71 -15.94 -12.45
C LYS A 168 2.27 -15.01 -11.38
N GLY A 169 3.52 -15.26 -10.96
CA GLY A 169 4.30 -14.33 -10.12
C GLY A 169 4.50 -14.72 -8.65
N TYR A 170 3.93 -15.83 -8.16
CA TYR A 170 4.18 -16.32 -6.79
C TYR A 170 5.61 -16.88 -6.64
N LYS A 171 6.31 -16.56 -5.54
CA LYS A 171 7.60 -17.18 -5.21
C LYS A 171 7.37 -18.60 -4.68
N ARG A 172 8.29 -19.54 -4.97
CA ARG A 172 8.22 -20.96 -4.53
C ARG A 172 7.93 -21.11 -3.03
N GLY A 173 8.50 -20.23 -2.19
CA GLY A 173 8.28 -20.24 -0.74
C GLY A 173 6.87 -19.88 -0.27
N GLN A 174 6.07 -19.18 -1.08
CA GLN A 174 4.67 -18.87 -0.76
C GLN A 174 3.77 -20.07 -1.07
N LEU A 175 4.01 -20.77 -2.18
CA LEU A 175 3.26 -21.97 -2.57
C LEU A 175 3.36 -23.08 -1.49
N ILE A 176 4.51 -23.22 -0.81
CA ILE A 176 4.74 -24.19 0.28
C ILE A 176 3.77 -24.06 1.46
N SER A 177 3.06 -22.94 1.63
CA SER A 177 2.11 -22.81 2.76
C SER A 177 0.72 -23.42 2.48
N VAL A 178 0.44 -23.85 1.25
CA VAL A 178 -0.88 -24.39 0.85
C VAL A 178 -0.80 -25.85 0.45
N TRP A 179 0.33 -26.27 -0.11
CA TRP A 179 0.68 -27.68 -0.23
C TRP A 179 1.64 -27.97 0.92
N ASP A 180 1.22 -28.80 1.87
CA ASP A 180 2.01 -29.18 3.05
C ASP A 180 3.49 -29.39 2.69
N ASP A 181 4.36 -28.96 3.61
CA ASP A 181 5.83 -28.95 3.47
C ASP A 181 6.31 -30.21 2.73
N PRO A 182 6.89 -30.12 1.52
CA PRO A 182 7.58 -31.27 0.97
C PRO A 182 8.67 -31.60 1.98
N VAL A 183 8.55 -32.78 2.61
CA VAL A 183 9.12 -33.15 3.92
C VAL A 183 10.66 -32.99 4.03
N LYS A 184 11.38 -32.57 2.98
CA LYS A 184 12.71 -31.95 3.08
C LYS A 184 13.05 -31.08 1.88
N LYS A 185 13.78 -29.99 2.16
CA LYS A 185 14.42 -29.13 1.17
C LYS A 185 15.56 -29.88 0.46
N VAL A 186 15.29 -30.37 -0.74
CA VAL A 186 16.33 -30.85 -1.66
C VAL A 186 17.03 -29.64 -2.26
N SER A 187 18.36 -29.58 -2.14
CA SER A 187 19.17 -28.53 -2.76
C SER A 187 19.08 -28.67 -4.29
N PRO A 188 18.92 -27.57 -5.06
CA PRO A 188 18.86 -27.62 -6.53
C PRO A 188 20.16 -28.08 -7.21
N GLU A 189 21.21 -28.38 -6.44
CA GLU A 189 22.55 -28.76 -6.93
C GLU A 189 22.94 -30.20 -6.54
N GLN A 190 22.02 -30.99 -5.98
CA GLN A 190 22.33 -32.37 -5.59
C GLN A 190 22.10 -33.31 -6.77
N ASP A 191 23.20 -33.78 -7.38
CA ASP A 191 23.17 -34.84 -8.40
C ASP A 191 22.65 -36.13 -7.75
N LEU A 192 21.37 -36.42 -7.94
CA LEU A 192 20.75 -37.70 -7.57
C LEU A 192 21.08 -38.71 -8.66
N THR A 193 21.71 -39.82 -8.29
CA THR A 193 22.04 -40.91 -9.22
C THR A 193 21.00 -42.00 -9.08
N ALA A 194 20.46 -42.51 -10.19
CA ALA A 194 19.52 -43.63 -10.17
C ALA A 194 20.23 -44.89 -9.67
N GLY A 195 19.70 -45.47 -8.61
CA GLY A 195 20.11 -46.75 -8.04
C GLY A 195 19.39 -47.93 -8.69
N GLU A 196 19.01 -48.91 -7.88
CA GLU A 196 18.24 -50.07 -8.36
C GLU A 196 16.79 -49.70 -8.66
N LEU A 197 16.16 -50.47 -9.57
CA LEU A 197 14.73 -50.31 -9.88
C LEU A 197 13.91 -50.82 -8.70
N ASP A 198 13.13 -49.95 -8.07
CA ASP A 198 12.25 -50.27 -6.92
C ASP A 198 10.91 -50.84 -7.42
N GLY A 199 10.34 -50.24 -8.47
CA GLY A 199 9.03 -50.66 -8.99
C GLY A 199 8.61 -49.97 -10.28
N THR A 200 7.39 -50.23 -10.70
CA THR A 200 6.77 -49.63 -11.89
C THR A 200 5.35 -49.25 -11.55
N ILE A 201 4.91 -48.06 -11.94
CA ILE A 201 3.54 -47.58 -11.70
C ILE A 201 2.55 -48.49 -12.43
N GLU A 202 1.59 -49.02 -11.69
CA GLU A 202 0.61 -49.99 -12.19
C GLU A 202 -0.73 -49.33 -12.54
N GLU A 203 -1.06 -48.19 -11.94
CA GLU A 203 -2.31 -47.47 -12.22
C GLU A 203 -2.13 -45.96 -12.08
N THR A 204 -2.71 -45.19 -13.00
CA THR A 204 -2.78 -43.72 -12.95
C THR A 204 -4.24 -43.29 -12.75
N ASP A 205 -4.48 -42.24 -11.96
CA ASP A 205 -5.81 -41.70 -11.62
C ASP A 205 -6.65 -42.60 -10.69
N ALA A 206 -6.01 -43.18 -9.66
CA ALA A 206 -6.73 -43.96 -8.66
C ALA A 206 -7.70 -43.08 -7.83
N ASP A 207 -9.01 -43.28 -8.02
CA ASP A 207 -10.06 -42.66 -7.22
C ASP A 207 -10.36 -43.53 -5.97
N GLY A 208 -9.60 -43.38 -4.88
CA GLY A 208 -9.90 -44.11 -3.63
C GLY A 208 -8.71 -44.42 -2.73
N ASP A 209 -8.76 -45.61 -2.11
CA ASP A 209 -7.72 -46.15 -1.22
C ASP A 209 -6.43 -46.38 -2.04
N PHE A 210 -5.38 -45.62 -1.74
CA PHE A 210 -4.08 -45.73 -2.43
C PHE A 210 -3.39 -47.04 -2.05
N GLU A 211 -3.13 -47.88 -3.05
CA GLU A 211 -2.27 -49.07 -2.93
C GLU A 211 -0.84 -48.77 -3.42
N ASP A 212 0.12 -49.62 -3.04
CA ASP A 212 1.50 -49.49 -3.51
C ASP A 212 1.53 -49.47 -5.05
N TRP A 213 2.27 -48.51 -5.64
CA TRP A 213 2.44 -48.29 -7.09
C TRP A 213 1.29 -47.63 -7.83
N TYR A 214 0.34 -47.04 -7.10
CA TYR A 214 -0.65 -46.15 -7.68
C TYR A 214 -0.10 -44.72 -7.82
N ALA A 215 -0.50 -44.02 -8.87
CA ALA A 215 -0.09 -42.65 -9.15
C ALA A 215 -1.27 -41.74 -9.51
N THR A 216 -1.28 -40.49 -9.06
CA THR A 216 -2.24 -39.47 -9.51
C THR A 216 -1.73 -38.67 -10.70
N VAL A 217 -0.42 -38.64 -10.90
CA VAL A 217 0.23 -37.80 -11.94
C VAL A 217 1.12 -38.62 -12.88
N LEU A 218 1.77 -39.67 -12.38
CA LEU A 218 2.71 -40.45 -13.19
C LEU A 218 1.96 -41.44 -14.09
N PRO A 219 2.31 -41.55 -15.38
CA PRO A 219 1.71 -42.53 -16.28
C PRO A 219 1.98 -43.97 -15.84
N GLU A 220 1.02 -44.86 -16.09
CA GLU A 220 1.19 -46.30 -15.96
C GLU A 220 2.40 -46.78 -16.78
N GLY A 221 3.20 -47.67 -16.20
CA GLY A 221 4.45 -48.15 -16.78
C GLY A 221 5.67 -47.27 -16.48
N THR A 222 5.52 -46.17 -15.74
CA THR A 222 6.65 -45.35 -15.29
C THR A 222 7.51 -46.13 -14.30
N LYS A 223 8.81 -46.25 -14.59
CA LYS A 223 9.77 -46.95 -13.72
C LYS A 223 10.27 -46.05 -12.62
N ILE A 224 10.33 -46.59 -11.41
CA ILE A 224 10.74 -45.89 -10.20
C ILE A 224 12.04 -46.51 -9.68
N TYR A 225 13.06 -45.69 -9.50
CA TYR A 225 14.39 -46.09 -9.07
C TYR A 225 14.66 -45.55 -7.67
N GLU A 226 15.30 -46.36 -6.83
CA GLU A 226 15.79 -45.89 -5.55
C GLU A 226 16.92 -44.87 -5.76
N THR A 227 17.10 -44.00 -4.77
CA THR A 227 18.27 -43.12 -4.69
C THR A 227 18.98 -43.32 -3.36
N ASP A 228 20.16 -42.73 -3.24
CA ASP A 228 20.91 -42.69 -1.98
C ASP A 228 20.13 -41.98 -0.84
N ASP A 229 19.06 -41.26 -1.16
CA ASP A 229 18.10 -40.72 -0.19
C ASP A 229 16.86 -41.62 -0.10
N ALA A 230 16.67 -42.29 1.04
CA ALA A 230 15.57 -43.21 1.29
C ALA A 230 14.16 -42.59 1.17
N GLN A 231 14.04 -41.26 1.06
CA GLN A 231 12.76 -40.56 0.91
C GLN A 231 12.49 -40.10 -0.53
N ILE A 232 13.48 -40.15 -1.41
CA ILE A 232 13.39 -39.69 -2.80
C ILE A 232 13.68 -40.86 -3.73
N MET A 233 12.77 -41.07 -4.67
CA MET A 233 12.93 -41.99 -5.78
C MET A 233 13.06 -41.18 -7.08
N LEU A 234 13.59 -41.79 -8.14
CA LEU A 234 13.64 -41.19 -9.47
C LEU A 234 12.66 -41.91 -10.39
N ALA A 235 11.74 -41.16 -10.98
CA ALA A 235 10.85 -41.65 -12.02
C ALA A 235 11.50 -41.47 -13.40
N GLU A 236 11.50 -42.51 -14.23
CA GLU A 236 11.94 -42.43 -15.62
C GLU A 236 10.78 -41.94 -16.50
N CYS A 237 10.79 -40.66 -16.84
CA CYS A 237 9.78 -40.01 -17.67
C CYS A 237 10.41 -39.56 -18.99
N GLU A 238 9.93 -40.10 -20.11
CA GLU A 238 10.39 -39.72 -21.46
C GLU A 238 11.92 -39.81 -21.68
N GLY A 239 12.61 -40.66 -20.92
CA GLY A 239 14.07 -40.84 -20.98
C GLY A 239 14.88 -39.89 -20.10
N GLU A 240 14.21 -39.07 -19.28
CA GLU A 240 14.82 -38.24 -18.24
C GLU A 240 14.38 -38.71 -16.85
N PHE A 241 15.25 -38.51 -15.85
CA PHE A 241 14.94 -38.86 -14.46
C PHE A 241 14.38 -37.66 -13.72
N VAL A 242 13.18 -37.81 -13.17
CA VAL A 242 12.48 -36.77 -12.39
C VAL A 242 12.37 -37.22 -10.93
N PRO A 243 12.76 -36.38 -9.95
CA PRO A 243 12.59 -36.69 -8.53
C PRO A 243 11.13 -36.88 -8.14
N TYR A 244 10.85 -37.98 -7.45
CA TYR A 244 9.55 -38.42 -6.95
C TYR A 244 9.64 -38.77 -5.46
N LEU A 245 8.66 -38.39 -4.65
CA LEU A 245 8.70 -38.62 -3.19
C LEU A 245 7.94 -39.90 -2.83
N LYS A 246 8.58 -40.79 -2.07
CA LYS A 246 8.04 -42.11 -1.70
C LYS A 246 6.73 -42.09 -0.89
N TYR A 247 6.36 -40.94 -0.33
CA TYR A 247 5.22 -40.80 0.59
C TYR A 247 4.12 -39.84 0.13
N VAL A 248 4.15 -39.34 -1.12
CA VAL A 248 3.17 -38.31 -1.55
C VAL A 248 1.83 -38.91 -1.99
N GLU A 249 1.72 -40.24 -2.09
CA GLU A 249 0.46 -40.89 -2.48
C GLU A 249 0.20 -42.16 -1.65
N GLY A 250 -0.06 -41.94 -0.36
CA GLY A 250 -0.59 -42.93 0.58
C GLY A 250 -1.45 -42.24 1.64
#